data_AF-A0A352BE36-F1
#
_entry.id   AF-A0A352BE36-F1
#
_cell.length_a   1.000
_cell.length_b   1.000
_cell.length_c   1.000
_cell.angle_alpha   90.00
_cell.angle_beta   90.00
_cell.angle_gamma   90.00
#
_symmetry.space_group_name_H-M   'P 1'
#
loop_
_entity.id
_entity.type
_entity.pdbx_description
1 polymer ?
#
loop_
_entity_poly.entity_id
_entity_poly.type
_entity_poly.pdbx_seq_one_letter_code
_entity_poly.pdbx_strand_id
1 'polypeptide(L)'
;MKAFSKMLIAVSFFGSVFLVGIFDKKMMTIVGGGDPMSAAVFFTQSTTSAQLRTAFDNASSTKKKLNVLIVPGHEPNFGGTEFRDVLERDLNADLSLYLAQYLVEDGHYEVVMTRGRDGWNPHLENYFTTNDEEIKTFVR
;
A
#
# COMPACT_ATOMS: atom_id res chain seq x y z
N MET A 1 -6.58 -44.15 2.68
CA MET A 1 -7.22 -43.32 1.63
C MET A 1 -8.60 -42.76 2.05
N LYS A 2 -8.77 -42.25 3.29
CA LYS A 2 -10.00 -41.55 3.71
C LYS A 2 -9.76 -40.15 4.32
N ALA A 3 -8.49 -39.78 4.57
CA ALA A 3 -8.10 -38.46 5.08
C ALA A 3 -7.81 -37.44 3.97
N PHE A 4 -7.35 -37.89 2.79
CA PHE A 4 -6.99 -37.01 1.66
C PHE A 4 -8.20 -36.34 0.98
N SER A 5 -9.37 -36.98 1.02
CA SER A 5 -10.61 -36.44 0.43
C SER A 5 -11.24 -35.31 1.26
N LYS A 6 -10.97 -35.24 2.56
CA LYS A 6 -11.51 -34.17 3.43
C LYS A 6 -10.70 -32.87 3.36
N MET A 7 -9.43 -32.95 2.97
CA MET A 7 -8.56 -31.78 2.82
C MET A 7 -8.84 -31.00 1.53
N LEU A 8 -9.29 -31.67 0.46
CA LEU A 8 -9.69 -30.98 -0.78
C LEU A 8 -10.98 -30.16 -0.63
N ILE A 9 -11.94 -30.63 0.17
CA ILE A 9 -13.24 -29.94 0.35
C ILE A 9 -13.09 -28.68 1.24
N ALA A 10 -12.15 -28.68 2.19
CA ALA A 10 -11.89 -27.53 3.06
C ALA A 10 -11.21 -26.35 2.32
N VAL A 11 -10.34 -26.64 1.34
CA VAL A 11 -9.68 -25.61 0.53
C VAL A 11 -10.65 -24.99 -0.49
N SER A 12 -11.59 -25.77 -1.02
CA SER A 12 -12.62 -25.25 -1.93
C SER A 12 -13.61 -24.31 -1.23
N PHE A 13 -13.93 -24.54 0.06
CA PHE A 13 -14.89 -23.71 0.78
C PHE A 13 -14.31 -22.37 1.25
N PHE A 14 -13.01 -22.30 1.58
CA PHE A 14 -12.36 -21.02 1.86
C PHE A 14 -12.00 -20.23 0.60
N GLY A 15 -11.64 -20.91 -0.50
CA GLY A 15 -11.35 -20.25 -1.78
C GLY A 15 -12.58 -19.61 -2.44
N SER A 16 -13.75 -20.25 -2.38
CA SER A 16 -14.97 -19.71 -3.01
C SER A 16 -15.63 -18.59 -2.22
N VAL A 17 -15.51 -18.58 -0.89
CA VAL A 17 -16.07 -17.49 -0.07
C VAL A 17 -15.26 -16.20 -0.25
N PHE A 18 -13.95 -16.29 -0.51
CA PHE A 18 -13.13 -15.13 -0.86
C PHE A 18 -13.31 -14.67 -2.32
N LEU A 19 -13.57 -15.58 -3.26
CA LEU A 19 -13.68 -15.24 -4.68
C LEU A 19 -15.09 -14.83 -5.14
N VAL A 20 -16.16 -15.32 -4.51
CA VAL A 20 -17.55 -15.05 -4.94
C VAL A 20 -18.25 -13.98 -4.08
N GLY A 21 -17.76 -13.73 -2.86
CA GLY A 21 -18.42 -12.81 -1.91
C GLY A 21 -17.87 -11.38 -1.83
N ILE A 22 -16.69 -11.10 -2.40
CA ILE A 22 -16.00 -9.79 -2.20
C ILE A 22 -15.89 -8.95 -3.49
N PHE A 23 -16.22 -9.51 -4.65
CA PHE A 23 -16.30 -8.74 -5.90
C PHE A 23 -17.72 -8.27 -6.23
N ASP A 24 -18.47 -7.87 -5.19
CA ASP A 24 -19.68 -7.08 -5.42
C ASP A 24 -19.28 -5.75 -6.06
N LYS A 25 -20.01 -5.33 -7.11
CA LYS A 25 -19.74 -4.13 -7.93
C LYS A 25 -19.59 -2.85 -7.10
N LYS A 26 -19.97 -2.87 -5.82
CA LYS A 26 -19.79 -1.80 -4.85
C LYS A 26 -18.34 -1.53 -4.44
N MET A 27 -17.45 -2.52 -4.41
CA MET A 27 -16.02 -2.26 -4.14
C MET A 27 -15.32 -1.56 -5.31
N MET A 28 -15.87 -1.68 -6.53
CA MET A 28 -15.45 -0.91 -7.70
C MET A 28 -16.05 0.51 -7.75
N THR A 29 -16.83 0.89 -6.73
CA THR A 29 -17.43 2.23 -6.56
C THR A 29 -16.81 2.98 -5.38
N ILE A 30 -15.58 2.66 -4.98
CA ILE A 30 -14.80 3.53 -4.06
C ILE A 30 -14.24 4.75 -4.81
N VAL A 31 -14.19 4.72 -6.15
CA VAL A 31 -13.54 5.76 -6.98
C VAL A 31 -14.53 6.80 -7.55
N GLY A 32 -15.82 6.73 -7.22
CA GLY A 32 -16.86 7.38 -8.05
C GLY A 32 -17.68 8.54 -7.47
N GLY A 33 -17.85 8.68 -6.16
CA GLY A 33 -18.87 9.62 -5.67
C GLY A 33 -18.94 9.93 -4.18
N GLY A 34 -17.94 9.54 -3.39
CA GLY A 34 -17.77 10.05 -2.03
C GLY A 34 -16.79 11.21 -2.03
N ASP A 35 -16.99 12.21 -1.18
CA ASP A 35 -15.96 13.21 -0.90
C ASP A 35 -14.70 12.45 -0.43
N PRO A 36 -13.57 12.48 -1.17
CA PRO A 36 -12.40 11.63 -0.91
C PRO A 36 -11.68 11.97 0.42
N MET A 37 -12.22 12.92 1.20
CA MET A 37 -11.55 13.64 2.26
C MET A 37 -12.12 13.41 3.66
N SER A 38 -13.09 12.50 3.86
CA SER A 38 -13.65 12.28 5.21
C SER A 38 -12.63 11.73 6.23
N ALA A 39 -11.50 11.18 5.77
CA ALA A 39 -10.36 10.81 6.62
C ALA A 39 -9.12 11.72 6.47
N ALA A 40 -9.20 12.78 5.67
CA ALA A 40 -8.04 13.49 5.13
C ALA A 40 -8.16 15.02 5.30
N VAL A 41 -8.48 15.48 6.51
CA VAL A 41 -8.56 16.92 6.85
C VAL A 41 -7.27 17.69 6.55
N PHE A 42 -6.16 16.99 6.29
CA PHE A 42 -4.84 17.53 6.02
C PHE A 42 -4.37 17.37 4.56
N PHE A 43 -5.14 16.72 3.68
CA PHE A 43 -4.75 16.54 2.27
C PHE A 43 -5.59 17.41 1.35
N THR A 44 -5.00 18.49 0.83
CA THR A 44 -5.58 19.20 -0.32
C THR A 44 -5.27 18.40 -1.58
N GLN A 45 -6.30 17.88 -2.23
CA GLN A 45 -6.13 17.12 -3.47
C GLN A 45 -5.67 18.09 -4.58
N SER A 46 -4.41 17.99 -4.99
CA SER A 46 -3.83 18.85 -6.03
C SER A 46 -4.08 18.37 -7.47
N THR A 47 -4.72 17.21 -7.61
CA THR A 47 -4.99 16.55 -8.91
C THR A 47 -6.40 15.97 -8.95
N THR A 48 -6.89 15.57 -10.12
CA THR A 48 -8.19 14.93 -10.32
C THR A 48 -8.01 13.51 -10.87
N SER A 49 -9.00 12.64 -10.66
CA SER A 49 -8.99 11.28 -11.22
C SER A 49 -8.84 11.26 -12.75
N ALA A 50 -9.41 12.26 -13.44
CA ALA A 50 -9.26 12.41 -14.89
C ALA A 50 -7.82 12.74 -15.29
N GLN A 51 -7.16 13.65 -14.57
CA GLN A 51 -5.76 13.99 -14.80
C GLN A 51 -4.83 12.80 -14.54
N LEU A 52 -5.09 12.01 -13.49
CA LEU A 52 -4.32 10.80 -13.19
C LEU A 52 -4.48 9.73 -14.28
N ARG A 53 -5.71 9.52 -14.79
CA ARG A 53 -5.95 8.60 -15.93
C ARG A 53 -5.19 9.03 -17.17
N THR A 54 -5.30 10.30 -17.55
CA THR A 54 -4.56 10.85 -18.69
C THR A 54 -3.05 10.71 -18.51
N ALA A 55 -2.52 10.93 -17.31
CA ALA A 55 -1.09 10.71 -17.05
C ALA A 55 -0.73 9.22 -17.23
N PHE A 56 -1.54 8.31 -16.71
CA PHE A 56 -1.33 6.87 -16.81
C PHE A 56 -1.30 6.39 -18.26
N ASP A 57 -2.30 6.76 -19.06
CA ASP A 57 -2.39 6.41 -20.48
C ASP A 57 -1.18 6.93 -21.28
N ASN A 58 -0.65 8.10 -20.89
CA ASN A 58 0.50 8.72 -21.55
C ASN A 58 1.86 8.18 -21.07
N ALA A 59 1.93 7.44 -19.97
CA ALA A 59 3.22 6.97 -19.45
C ALA A 59 3.92 6.00 -20.41
N SER A 60 3.13 5.19 -21.13
CA SER A 60 3.63 4.28 -22.18
C SER A 60 4.17 5.04 -23.41
N SER A 61 3.54 6.15 -23.82
CA SER A 61 3.89 6.88 -25.04
C SER A 61 5.03 7.89 -24.83
N THR A 62 5.08 8.53 -23.66
CA THR A 62 6.01 9.63 -23.37
C THR A 62 7.27 9.17 -22.61
N LYS A 63 7.33 7.90 -22.18
CA LYS A 63 8.32 7.36 -21.24
C LYS A 63 8.35 8.05 -19.87
N LYS A 64 7.39 8.96 -19.60
CA LYS A 64 7.27 9.66 -18.32
C LYS A 64 6.32 8.86 -17.42
N LYS A 65 6.89 8.20 -16.42
CA LYS A 65 6.13 7.35 -15.48
C LYS A 65 5.41 8.17 -14.41
N LEU A 66 4.40 7.56 -13.79
CA LEU A 66 3.74 8.12 -12.61
C LEU A 66 4.56 7.80 -11.38
N ASN A 67 4.89 8.84 -10.62
CA ASN A 67 5.61 8.68 -9.37
C ASN A 67 4.65 8.22 -8.26
N VAL A 68 4.99 7.11 -7.62
CA VAL A 68 4.28 6.59 -6.46
C VAL A 68 5.25 6.57 -5.29
N LEU A 69 4.93 7.32 -4.24
CA LEU A 69 5.62 7.23 -2.95
C LEU A 69 4.83 6.32 -2.02
N ILE A 70 5.40 5.16 -1.70
CA ILE A 70 4.83 4.23 -0.72
C ILE A 70 5.46 4.53 0.64
N VAL A 71 4.61 4.72 1.65
CA VAL A 71 5.00 4.99 3.03
C VAL A 71 4.56 3.80 3.89
N PRO A 72 5.43 2.80 4.15
CA PRO A 72 5.11 1.75 5.10
C PRO A 72 4.82 2.37 6.47
N GLY A 73 3.71 1.98 7.10
CA GLY A 73 3.34 2.51 8.41
C GLY A 73 4.43 2.27 9.46
N HIS A 74 4.53 3.22 10.40
CA HIS A 74 5.50 3.29 11.51
C HIS A 74 6.97 3.43 11.06
N GLU A 75 7.80 3.90 11.98
CA GLU A 75 9.24 4.05 11.82
C GLU A 75 9.95 2.69 11.87
N PRO A 76 11.19 2.54 11.35
CA PRO A 76 11.91 1.26 11.37
C PRO A 76 12.03 0.65 12.78
N ASN A 77 12.20 1.50 13.80
CA ASN A 77 12.49 1.08 15.18
C ASN A 77 11.47 1.59 16.21
N PHE A 78 10.33 2.15 15.77
CA PHE A 78 9.34 2.73 16.67
C PHE A 78 7.93 2.56 16.11
N GLY A 79 6.93 2.50 17.00
CA GLY A 79 5.53 2.39 16.62
C GLY A 79 5.06 0.98 16.24
N GLY A 80 3.74 0.88 16.03
CA GLY A 80 3.05 -0.32 15.59
C GLY A 80 2.58 -1.23 16.70
N THR A 81 1.58 -2.03 16.35
CA THR A 81 1.07 -3.12 17.18
C THR A 81 2.07 -4.28 17.17
N GLU A 82 2.17 -4.98 18.29
CA GLU A 82 2.96 -6.21 18.42
C GLU A 82 2.08 -7.37 18.91
N PHE A 83 2.25 -8.54 18.30
CA PHE A 83 1.63 -9.77 18.77
C PHE A 83 2.54 -10.97 18.51
N ARG A 84 2.96 -11.67 19.58
CA ARG A 84 3.81 -12.87 19.51
C ARG A 84 5.06 -12.65 18.65
N ASP A 85 5.82 -11.60 18.96
CA ASP A 85 7.04 -11.20 18.25
C ASP A 85 6.83 -10.78 16.79
N VAL A 86 5.57 -10.66 16.33
CA VAL A 86 5.23 -10.10 15.02
C VAL A 86 4.92 -8.63 15.18
N LEU A 87 5.67 -7.81 14.44
CA LEU A 87 5.61 -6.36 14.49
C LEU A 87 4.84 -5.85 13.27
N GLU A 88 3.81 -5.03 13.49
CA GLU A 88 3.02 -4.42 12.42
C GLU A 88 3.91 -3.64 11.44
N ARG A 89 4.92 -2.92 11.95
CA ARG A 89 5.87 -2.16 11.12
C ARG A 89 6.63 -3.07 10.15
N ASP A 90 7.02 -4.27 10.55
CA ASP A 90 7.77 -5.18 9.69
C ASP A 90 6.87 -5.74 8.59
N LEU A 91 5.65 -6.16 8.96
CA LEU A 91 4.64 -6.61 7.99
C LEU A 91 4.30 -5.52 6.97
N ASN A 92 4.17 -4.28 7.41
CA ASN A 92 3.91 -3.15 6.51
C ASN A 92 5.07 -2.91 5.54
N ALA A 93 6.32 -3.06 5.99
CA ALA A 93 7.49 -2.94 5.11
C ALA A 93 7.51 -4.05 4.05
N ASP A 94 7.27 -5.29 4.47
CA ASP A 94 7.24 -6.45 3.58
C ASP A 94 6.10 -6.34 2.56
N LEU A 95 4.88 -6.01 3.00
CA LEU A 95 3.75 -5.80 2.11
C LEU A 95 4.00 -4.67 1.10
N SER A 96 4.61 -3.57 1.57
CA SER A 96 4.95 -2.43 0.71
C SER A 96 5.98 -2.79 -0.35
N LEU A 97 6.93 -3.68 -0.03
CA LEU A 97 7.89 -4.19 -1.00
C LEU A 97 7.21 -4.99 -2.11
N TYR A 98 6.27 -5.88 -1.75
CA TYR A 98 5.49 -6.63 -2.76
C TYR A 98 4.66 -5.69 -3.63
N LEU A 99 4.01 -4.69 -3.04
CA LEU A 99 3.26 -3.69 -3.79
C LEU A 99 4.16 -2.88 -4.73
N ALA A 100 5.34 -2.46 -4.26
CA ALA A 100 6.29 -1.72 -5.07
C ALA A 100 6.74 -2.52 -6.29
N GLN A 101 7.07 -3.80 -6.09
CA GLN A 101 7.46 -4.71 -7.18
C GLN A 101 6.32 -4.86 -8.19
N TYR A 102 5.10 -5.15 -7.72
CA TYR A 102 3.92 -5.27 -8.57
C TYR A 102 3.67 -4.02 -9.43
N LEU A 103 3.80 -2.83 -8.84
CA LEU A 103 3.60 -1.57 -9.56
C LEU A 103 4.75 -1.29 -10.55
N VAL A 104 6.00 -1.60 -10.21
CA VAL A 104 7.12 -1.41 -11.13
C VAL A 104 6.98 -2.33 -12.36
N GLU A 105 6.50 -3.57 -12.17
CA GLU A 105 6.28 -4.55 -13.24
C GLU A 105 5.25 -4.10 -14.28
N ASP A 106 4.24 -3.32 -13.89
CA ASP A 106 3.25 -2.75 -14.81
C ASP A 106 3.87 -1.77 -15.83
N GLY A 107 5.01 -1.17 -15.50
CA GLY A 107 5.79 -0.32 -16.41
C GLY A 107 5.35 1.14 -16.48
N HIS A 108 4.14 1.48 -16.03
CA HIS A 108 3.65 2.87 -15.99
C HIS A 108 4.13 3.65 -14.76
N TYR A 109 4.69 2.97 -13.75
CA TYR A 109 5.03 3.56 -12.47
C TYR A 109 6.53 3.62 -12.20
N GLU A 110 6.93 4.71 -11.55
CA GLU A 110 8.20 4.85 -10.85
C GLU A 110 7.89 4.89 -9.36
N VAL A 111 8.39 3.90 -8.62
CA VAL A 111 7.97 3.67 -7.23
C VAL A 111 9.14 3.90 -6.30
N VAL A 112 8.92 4.71 -5.26
CA VAL A 112 9.87 4.94 -4.18
C VAL A 112 9.21 4.54 -2.87
N MET A 113 9.90 3.74 -2.07
CA MET A 113 9.50 3.43 -0.70
C MET A 113 10.24 4.35 0.27
N THR A 114 9.59 4.83 1.33
CA THR A 114 10.25 5.67 2.34
C THR A 114 11.20 4.88 3.25
N ARG A 115 10.97 3.58 3.42
CA ARG A 115 11.82 2.67 4.20
C ARG A 115 11.66 1.21 3.79
N GLY A 116 12.64 0.39 4.15
CA GLY A 116 12.54 -1.08 4.19
C GLY A 116 12.45 -1.58 5.63
N ARG A 117 12.73 -2.88 5.85
CA ARG A 117 12.87 -3.44 7.21
C ARG A 117 14.08 -2.87 7.94
N ASP A 118 15.20 -2.73 7.23
CA ASP A 118 16.49 -2.43 7.84
C ASP A 118 16.74 -0.94 8.09
N GLY A 119 15.83 -0.06 7.67
CA GLY A 119 15.99 1.37 7.86
C GLY A 119 15.28 2.22 6.81
N TRP A 120 15.49 3.53 6.93
CA TRP A 120 15.00 4.53 5.99
C TRP A 120 15.62 4.36 4.61
N ASN A 121 14.90 4.82 3.58
CA ASN A 121 15.48 5.00 2.26
C ASN A 121 16.60 6.04 2.35
N PRO A 122 17.84 5.76 1.88
CA PRO A 122 18.96 6.69 1.99
C PRO A 122 18.70 8.07 1.38
N HIS A 123 17.86 8.17 0.35
CA HIS A 123 17.50 9.46 -0.26
C HIS A 123 16.58 10.32 0.62
N LEU A 124 15.90 9.70 1.59
CA LEU A 124 14.93 10.34 2.48
C LEU A 124 15.36 10.30 3.95
N GLU A 125 16.42 9.56 4.28
CA GLU A 125 16.91 9.37 5.64
C GLU A 125 17.11 10.70 6.36
N ASN A 126 17.83 11.64 5.74
CA ASN A 126 18.08 12.95 6.35
C ASN A 126 16.79 13.68 6.76
N TYR A 127 15.73 13.59 5.96
CA TYR A 127 14.45 14.19 6.31
C TYR A 127 13.85 13.51 7.55
N PHE A 128 13.78 12.18 7.57
CA PHE A 128 13.17 11.45 8.69
C PHE A 128 13.99 11.58 9.97
N THR A 129 15.32 11.56 9.89
CA THR A 129 16.18 11.71 11.08
C THR A 129 16.17 13.13 11.62
N THR A 130 16.10 14.16 10.76
CA THR A 130 16.07 15.57 11.20
C THR A 130 14.74 15.91 11.87
N ASN A 131 13.63 15.33 11.40
CA ASN A 131 12.28 15.65 11.87
C ASN A 131 11.70 14.59 12.82
N ASP A 132 12.51 13.65 13.31
CA ASP A 132 12.06 12.46 14.06
C ASP A 132 11.17 12.81 15.27
N GLU A 133 11.57 13.80 16.07
CA GLU A 133 10.80 14.24 17.24
C GLU A 133 9.47 14.90 16.87
N GLU A 134 9.44 15.69 15.80
CA GLU A 134 8.20 16.31 15.30
C GLU A 134 7.23 15.24 14.79
N ILE A 135 7.75 14.27 14.02
CA ILE A 135 6.98 13.14 13.50
C ILE A 135 6.39 12.32 14.66
N LYS A 136 7.21 11.92 15.63
CA LYS A 136 6.76 11.17 16.82
C LYS A 136 5.72 11.93 17.63
N THR A 137 5.81 13.27 17.67
CA THR A 137 4.84 14.12 18.37
C THR A 137 3.51 14.17 17.62
N PHE A 138 3.54 14.28 16.28
CA PHE A 138 2.33 14.33 15.46
C PHE A 138 1.48 13.05 15.54
N VAL A 139 2.14 11.88 15.64
CA VAL A 139 1.46 10.57 15.66
C VAL A 139 0.91 10.21 17.06
N ARG A 140 1.25 10.98 18.11
CA ARG A 140 0.71 10.84 19.48
C ARG A 140 -0.57 11.63 19.70
#